data_AF-A0A2D5HK47-F1
#
_entry.id   AF-A0A2D5HK47-F1
#
_cell.length_a   1.000
_cell.length_b   1.000
_cell.length_c   1.000
_cell.angle_alpha   90.00
_cell.angle_beta   90.00
_cell.angle_gamma   90.00
#
_symmetry.space_group_name_H-M   'P 1'
#
loop_
_entity.id
_entity.type
_entity.pdbx_description
1 polymer ?
#
loop_
_entity_poly.entity_id
_entity_poly.type
_entity_poly.pdbx_seq_one_letter_code
_entity_poly.pdbx_strand_id
1 'polypeptide(L)'
;MNKSVDINKEISALEKHRINTWKKTIIPKTDGHKSYLSSLNINDVVFCIGPAGSGKTYLAVANAINCLKNRKVEKVILSRPAVEAGEKIGFLPGDIKDKVDPYLRPIYDALHDMMPAEKVEKKLLSGEIEIAPLAFMRGRTLKNSYIIIDEAQNTSPIQMKMVLTRLGEGSKMVVTGDLTQVDLPKGQQSGLTEAVKILNGIKGIDILKLDVVDIVRHSIVSKIIKAYEKL
;
A
#
# COMPACT_ATOMS: atom_id res chain seq x y z
N MET A 1 43.09 9.46 2.40
CA MET A 1 42.21 9.60 1.21
C MET A 1 41.20 8.46 1.23
N ASN A 2 39.90 8.74 1.03
CA ASN A 2 38.78 7.81 0.70
C ASN A 2 37.44 7.97 1.47
N LYS A 3 37.22 8.99 2.31
CA LYS A 3 35.85 9.28 2.81
C LYS A 3 34.91 9.84 1.74
N SER A 4 35.44 10.49 0.70
CA SER A 4 34.66 11.16 -0.35
C SER A 4 34.12 10.21 -1.43
N VAL A 5 34.71 9.02 -1.60
CA VAL A 5 34.26 8.01 -2.59
C VAL A 5 33.05 7.23 -2.07
N ASP A 6 33.00 6.96 -0.76
CA ASP A 6 31.87 6.25 -0.12
C ASP A 6 30.61 7.12 -0.03
N ILE A 7 30.74 8.41 0.26
CA ILE A 7 29.61 9.36 0.30
C ILE A 7 28.92 9.46 -1.07
N ASN A 8 29.68 9.52 -2.17
CA ASN A 8 29.10 9.59 -3.51
C ASN A 8 28.38 8.28 -3.92
N LYS A 9 28.85 7.12 -3.45
CA LYS A 9 28.17 5.83 -3.64
C LYS A 9 26.88 5.75 -2.83
N GLU A 10 26.89 6.19 -1.57
CA GLU A 10 25.69 6.23 -0.73
C GLU A 10 24.64 7.21 -1.26
N ILE A 11 25.07 8.40 -1.73
CA ILE A 11 24.18 9.37 -2.38
C ILE A 11 23.59 8.77 -3.66
N SER A 12 24.40 8.13 -4.51
CA SER A 12 23.93 7.43 -5.72
C SER A 12 22.94 6.29 -5.41
N ALA A 13 23.18 5.52 -4.35
CA ALA A 13 22.29 4.45 -3.91
C ALA A 13 20.95 4.97 -3.33
N LEU A 14 20.98 6.10 -2.63
CA LEU A 14 19.79 6.80 -2.13
C LEU A 14 19.00 7.47 -3.27
N GLU A 15 19.69 8.05 -4.26
CA GLU A 15 19.05 8.60 -5.47
C GLU A 15 18.29 7.54 -6.26
N LYS A 16 18.80 6.30 -6.32
CA LYS A 16 18.19 5.21 -7.10
C LYS A 16 16.79 4.81 -6.61
N HIS A 17 16.47 5.08 -5.34
CA HIS A 17 15.20 4.70 -4.71
C HIS A 17 14.30 5.89 -4.37
N ARG A 18 14.66 7.09 -4.83
CA ARG A 18 13.82 8.27 -4.62
C ARG A 18 12.55 8.19 -5.47
N ILE A 19 11.44 8.62 -4.89
CA ILE A 19 10.15 8.71 -5.55
C ILE A 19 9.79 10.19 -5.67
N ASN A 20 9.62 10.67 -6.90
CA ASN A 20 9.28 12.07 -7.16
C ASN A 20 7.79 12.21 -7.43
N THR A 21 7.01 12.56 -6.41
CA THR A 21 5.58 12.84 -6.55
C THR A 21 5.32 14.25 -7.13
N TRP A 22 4.09 14.74 -7.12
CA TRP A 22 3.81 16.12 -7.52
C TRP A 22 4.06 17.14 -6.40
N LYS A 23 3.98 16.73 -5.13
CA LYS A 23 4.13 17.62 -3.97
C LYS A 23 5.49 17.50 -3.30
N LYS A 24 6.08 16.30 -3.23
CA LYS A 24 7.36 16.07 -2.55
C LYS A 24 8.14 14.88 -3.09
N THR A 25 9.44 14.89 -2.83
CA THR A 25 10.31 13.72 -3.03
C THR A 25 10.29 12.85 -1.77
N ILE A 26 10.01 11.56 -1.96
CA ILE A 26 9.99 10.56 -0.89
C ILE A 26 11.24 9.70 -1.05
N ILE A 27 12.00 9.55 0.04
CA ILE A 27 13.19 8.73 0.11
C ILE A 27 12.99 7.58 1.10
N PRO A 28 13.56 6.40 0.85
CA PRO A 28 13.55 5.32 1.84
C PRO A 28 14.32 5.76 3.09
N LYS A 29 13.84 5.32 4.24
CA LYS A 29 14.40 5.70 5.56
C LYS A 29 15.11 4.54 6.26
N THR A 30 14.83 3.32 5.82
CA THR A 30 15.43 2.08 6.31
C THR A 30 15.83 1.20 5.13
N ASP A 31 16.62 0.16 5.38
CA ASP A 31 16.99 -0.79 4.35
C ASP A 31 15.81 -1.67 3.91
N GLY A 32 14.84 -1.91 4.81
CA GLY A 32 13.56 -2.52 4.46
C GLY A 32 12.79 -1.67 3.44
N HIS A 33 12.75 -0.35 3.62
CA HIS A 33 12.15 0.56 2.62
C HIS A 33 12.88 0.51 1.28
N LYS A 34 14.23 0.48 1.28
CA LYS A 34 15.01 0.39 0.03
C LYS A 34 14.69 -0.90 -0.73
N SER A 35 14.65 -2.02 -0.02
CA SER A 35 14.34 -3.34 -0.58
C SER A 35 12.92 -3.38 -1.13
N TYR A 36 11.96 -2.84 -0.39
CA TYR A 36 10.59 -2.74 -0.83
C TYR A 36 10.43 -1.90 -2.10
N LEU A 37 11.01 -0.70 -2.13
CA LEU A 37 10.95 0.16 -3.32
C LEU A 37 11.67 -0.44 -4.54
N SER A 38 12.74 -1.21 -4.31
CA SER A 38 13.40 -1.98 -5.38
C SER A 38 12.45 -3.00 -5.98
N SER A 39 11.77 -3.77 -5.13
CA SER A 39 10.84 -4.81 -5.54
C SER A 39 9.65 -4.26 -6.33
N LEU A 40 9.07 -3.13 -5.88
CA LEU A 40 7.98 -2.45 -6.59
C LEU A 40 8.32 -2.09 -8.05
N ASN A 41 9.60 -1.82 -8.34
CA ASN A 41 10.02 -1.46 -9.69
C ASN A 41 10.23 -2.68 -10.60
N ILE A 42 10.51 -3.85 -10.03
CA ILE A 42 10.96 -5.04 -10.77
C ILE A 42 9.84 -6.06 -10.94
N ASN A 43 9.00 -6.25 -9.92
CA ASN A 43 7.98 -7.30 -9.88
C ASN A 43 6.59 -6.77 -10.28
N ASP A 44 5.74 -7.67 -10.77
CA ASP A 44 4.38 -7.33 -11.18
C ASP A 44 3.40 -7.43 -10.02
N VAL A 45 3.65 -8.35 -9.08
CA VAL A 45 2.92 -8.44 -7.81
C VAL A 45 3.90 -8.35 -6.66
N VAL A 46 3.64 -7.46 -5.70
CA VAL A 46 4.44 -7.34 -4.49
C VAL A 46 3.54 -7.41 -3.27
N PHE A 47 3.82 -8.36 -2.38
CA PHE A 47 3.25 -8.41 -1.04
C PHE A 47 4.21 -7.69 -0.09
N CYS A 48 3.70 -6.72 0.66
CA CYS A 48 4.45 -6.06 1.72
C CYS A 48 3.72 -6.21 3.04
N ILE A 49 4.26 -7.08 3.89
CA ILE A 49 3.72 -7.40 5.20
C ILE A 49 4.51 -6.63 6.24
N GLY A 50 3.85 -6.05 7.24
CA GLY A 50 4.58 -5.44 8.35
C GLY A 50 3.69 -4.65 9.29
N PRO A 51 4.25 -4.19 10.42
CA PRO A 51 3.49 -3.52 11.46
C PRO A 51 2.91 -2.17 10.99
N ALA A 52 1.90 -1.67 11.69
CA ALA A 52 1.39 -0.33 11.47
C ALA A 52 2.50 0.73 11.63
N GLY A 53 2.57 1.69 10.71
CA GLY A 53 3.61 2.73 10.72
C GLY A 53 4.95 2.34 10.10
N SER A 54 5.11 1.12 9.59
CA SER A 54 6.26 0.71 8.76
C SER A 54 6.29 1.33 7.35
N GLY A 55 5.27 2.12 6.98
CA GLY A 55 5.23 2.79 5.68
C GLY A 55 4.83 1.90 4.49
N LYS A 56 4.43 0.64 4.71
CA LYS A 56 4.00 -0.31 3.66
C LYS A 56 3.02 0.28 2.62
N THR A 57 1.92 0.86 3.08
CA THR A 57 0.91 1.47 2.21
C THR A 57 1.38 2.81 1.65
N TYR A 58 1.99 3.63 2.51
CA TYR A 58 2.47 4.96 2.13
C TYR A 58 3.47 4.93 0.97
N LEU A 59 4.45 4.02 1.03
CA LEU A 59 5.46 3.85 -0.02
C LEU A 59 4.85 3.24 -1.31
N ALA A 60 3.84 2.38 -1.20
CA ALA A 60 3.11 1.86 -2.34
C ALA A 60 2.38 2.99 -3.08
N VAL A 61 1.61 3.82 -2.37
CA VAL A 61 0.89 4.95 -2.95
C VAL A 61 1.88 5.95 -3.57
N ALA A 62 3.00 6.22 -2.90
CA ALA A 62 4.05 7.07 -3.44
C ALA A 62 4.57 6.56 -4.79
N ASN A 63 4.88 5.26 -4.88
CA ASN A 63 5.35 4.65 -6.13
C ASN A 63 4.27 4.68 -7.21
N ALA A 64 3.01 4.37 -6.87
CA ALA A 64 1.88 4.42 -7.79
C ALA A 64 1.70 5.82 -8.41
N ILE A 65 1.75 6.87 -7.58
CA ILE A 65 1.66 8.26 -8.02
C ILE A 65 2.84 8.64 -8.91
N ASN A 66 4.05 8.18 -8.61
CA ASN A 66 5.20 8.40 -9.48
C ASN A 66 5.05 7.66 -10.82
N CYS A 67 4.50 6.44 -10.83
CA CYS A 67 4.20 5.71 -12.07
C CYS A 67 3.15 6.43 -12.91
N LEU A 68 2.06 6.91 -12.30
CA LEU A 68 1.02 7.69 -12.97
C LEU A 68 1.58 9.01 -13.53
N LYS A 69 2.36 9.74 -12.73
CA LYS A 69 3.00 10.99 -13.14
C LYS A 69 3.91 10.82 -14.36
N ASN A 70 4.65 9.72 -14.41
CA ASN A 70 5.56 9.39 -15.51
C ASN A 70 4.88 8.61 -16.64
N ARG A 71 3.54 8.49 -16.64
CA ARG A 71 2.75 7.76 -17.64
C ARG A 71 3.19 6.29 -17.83
N LYS A 72 3.73 5.67 -16.79
CA LYS A 72 4.03 4.23 -16.78
C LYS A 72 2.76 3.40 -16.62
N VAL A 73 1.73 4.00 -16.04
CA VAL A 73 0.37 3.47 -15.92
C VAL A 73 -0.60 4.58 -16.27
N GLU A 74 -1.79 4.22 -16.71
CA GLU A 74 -2.89 5.13 -17.04
C GLU A 74 -3.82 5.34 -15.84
N LYS A 75 -3.87 4.37 -14.91
CA LYS A 75 -4.77 4.40 -13.77
C LYS A 75 -4.09 3.92 -12.48
N VAL A 76 -4.45 4.52 -11.35
CA VAL A 76 -4.14 4.02 -10.00
C VAL A 76 -5.45 3.60 -9.34
N ILE A 77 -5.50 2.36 -8.84
CA ILE A 77 -6.68 1.80 -8.15
C ILE A 77 -6.29 1.48 -6.72
N LEU A 78 -6.97 2.10 -5.77
CA LEU A 78 -6.76 1.94 -4.34
C LEU A 78 -7.98 1.24 -3.76
N SER A 79 -7.75 0.08 -3.15
CA SER A 79 -8.84 -0.73 -2.63
C SER A 79 -8.54 -1.27 -1.26
N ARG A 80 -9.57 -1.34 -0.43
CA ARG A 80 -9.53 -1.88 0.92
C ARG A 80 -10.70 -2.87 1.05
N PRO A 81 -10.51 -4.05 1.68
CA PRO A 81 -11.63 -4.92 2.01
C PRO A 81 -12.55 -4.20 3.00
N ALA A 82 -13.86 -4.36 2.80
CA ALA A 82 -14.83 -3.93 3.78
C ALA A 82 -14.75 -4.88 4.98
N VAL A 83 -14.46 -4.33 6.16
CA VAL A 83 -14.36 -5.08 7.41
C VAL A 83 -15.37 -4.47 8.36
N GLU A 84 -16.28 -5.28 8.86
CA GLU A 84 -17.24 -4.86 9.88
C GLU A 84 -16.54 -4.87 11.24
N ALA A 85 -15.66 -3.90 11.47
CA ALA A 85 -15.01 -3.72 12.77
C ALA A 85 -16.01 -3.06 13.74
N GLY A 86 -16.93 -3.86 14.28
CA GLY A 86 -17.83 -3.47 15.37
C GLY A 86 -19.19 -2.88 14.97
N GLU A 87 -19.30 -2.19 13.84
CA GLU A 87 -20.58 -1.71 13.28
C GLU A 87 -20.83 -2.29 11.88
N LYS A 88 -22.04 -2.81 11.65
CA LYS A 88 -22.46 -3.25 10.32
C LYS A 88 -22.51 -2.03 9.39
N ILE A 89 -21.73 -2.05 8.31
CA ILE A 89 -21.66 -0.96 7.31
C ILE A 89 -23.06 -0.55 6.81
N GLY A 90 -24.02 -1.49 6.82
CA GLY A 90 -25.42 -1.23 6.46
C GLY A 90 -26.17 -0.21 7.33
N PHE A 91 -25.72 0.08 8.56
CA PHE A 91 -26.47 0.88 9.56
C PHE A 91 -26.04 2.35 9.69
N LEU A 92 -24.93 2.77 9.07
CA LEU A 92 -24.58 4.20 9.02
C LEU A 92 -25.60 4.95 8.14
N PRO A 93 -26.11 6.14 8.52
CA PRO A 93 -26.99 6.93 7.64
C PRO A 93 -26.19 7.50 6.44
N GLY A 94 -26.84 7.68 5.28
CA GLY A 94 -26.21 8.25 4.06
C GLY A 94 -26.07 7.26 2.89
N ASP A 95 -25.51 7.72 1.77
CA ASP A 95 -25.26 6.88 0.59
C ASP A 95 -24.10 5.91 0.85
N ILE A 96 -23.98 4.84 0.06
CA ILE A 96 -22.90 3.83 0.20
C ILE A 96 -21.51 4.49 0.27
N LYS A 97 -21.33 5.61 -0.43
CA LYS A 97 -20.10 6.40 -0.42
C LYS A 97 -19.82 7.01 0.95
N ASP A 98 -20.81 7.65 1.56
CA ASP A 98 -20.69 8.30 2.88
C ASP A 98 -20.38 7.29 4.00
N LYS A 99 -20.87 6.05 3.87
CA LYS A 99 -20.63 4.98 4.86
C LYS A 99 -19.23 4.36 4.77
N VAL A 100 -18.61 4.41 3.60
CA VAL A 100 -17.30 3.76 3.33
C VAL A 100 -16.16 4.78 3.45
N ASP A 101 -16.44 6.07 3.25
CA ASP A 101 -15.46 7.16 3.28
C ASP A 101 -14.57 7.22 4.54
N PRO A 102 -15.04 6.94 5.78
CA PRO A 102 -14.16 6.93 6.95
C PRO A 102 -13.03 5.90 6.87
N TYR A 103 -13.28 4.70 6.31
CA TYR A 103 -12.29 3.63 6.17
C TYR A 103 -11.25 3.92 5.08
N LEU A 104 -11.62 4.75 4.11
CA LEU A 104 -10.78 5.17 3.00
C LEU A 104 -10.00 6.45 3.32
N ARG A 105 -10.29 7.13 4.44
CA ARG A 105 -9.65 8.39 4.82
C ARG A 105 -8.11 8.33 4.82
N PRO A 106 -7.45 7.29 5.37
CA PRO A 106 -5.99 7.20 5.33
C PRO A 106 -5.41 7.19 3.90
N ILE A 107 -6.16 6.65 2.94
CA ILE A 107 -5.77 6.64 1.52
C ILE A 107 -5.84 8.06 0.93
N TYR A 108 -6.91 8.81 1.22
CA TYR A 108 -7.02 10.21 0.81
C TYR A 108 -5.90 11.06 1.41
N ASP A 109 -5.61 10.90 2.70
CA ASP A 109 -4.55 11.64 3.36
C ASP A 109 -3.18 11.36 2.70
N ALA A 110 -2.90 10.09 2.36
CA ALA A 110 -1.68 9.71 1.63
C ALA A 110 -1.61 10.38 0.23
N LEU A 111 -2.72 10.46 -0.50
CA LEU A 111 -2.77 11.14 -1.81
C LEU A 111 -2.49 12.64 -1.69
N HIS A 112 -3.11 13.31 -0.73
CA HIS A 112 -2.88 14.74 -0.47
C HIS A 112 -1.46 15.06 0.02
N ASP A 113 -0.77 14.05 0.53
CA ASP A 113 0.63 14.11 0.89
C ASP A 113 1.57 14.09 -0.32
N MET A 114 1.10 13.53 -1.44
CA MET A 114 1.87 13.30 -2.67
C MET A 114 1.47 14.26 -3.81
N MET A 115 0.32 14.90 -3.67
CA MET A 115 -0.32 15.69 -4.72
C MET A 115 -0.97 16.96 -4.15
N PRO A 116 -0.95 18.09 -4.88
CA PRO A 116 -1.82 19.22 -4.56
C PRO A 116 -3.29 18.82 -4.58
N ALA A 117 -4.12 19.41 -3.70
CA ALA A 117 -5.52 19.03 -3.53
C ALA A 117 -6.34 19.09 -4.83
N GLU A 118 -6.24 20.19 -5.57
CA GLU A 118 -6.88 20.37 -6.88
C GLU A 118 -6.53 19.23 -7.87
N LYS A 119 -5.30 18.73 -7.79
CA LYS A 119 -4.84 17.63 -8.65
C LYS A 119 -5.40 16.28 -8.22
N VAL A 120 -5.56 16.05 -6.91
CA VAL A 120 -6.22 14.84 -6.38
C VAL A 120 -7.66 14.82 -6.89
N GLU A 121 -8.40 15.90 -6.69
CA GLU A 121 -9.79 16.03 -7.12
C GLU A 121 -9.93 15.81 -8.64
N LYS A 122 -9.10 16.49 -9.44
CA LYS A 122 -9.12 16.33 -10.90
C LYS A 122 -8.88 14.89 -11.35
N LYS A 123 -7.95 14.17 -10.70
CA LYS A 123 -7.61 12.79 -11.05
C LYS A 123 -8.65 11.77 -10.57
N LEU A 124 -9.31 12.05 -9.45
CA LEU A 124 -10.47 11.28 -9.00
C LEU A 124 -11.65 11.45 -9.96
N LEU A 125 -11.95 12.70 -10.35
CA LEU A 125 -13.03 13.03 -11.29
C LEU A 125 -12.79 12.44 -12.68
N SER A 126 -11.56 12.44 -13.18
CA SER A 126 -11.21 11.82 -14.47
C SER A 126 -11.17 10.28 -14.41
N GLY A 127 -11.21 9.69 -13.21
CA GLY A 127 -11.07 8.24 -13.01
C GLY A 127 -9.66 7.70 -13.22
N GLU A 128 -8.65 8.58 -13.35
CA GLU A 128 -7.22 8.20 -13.37
C GLU A 128 -6.75 7.72 -11.99
N ILE A 129 -7.36 8.21 -10.91
CA ILE A 129 -7.25 7.64 -9.58
C ILE A 129 -8.64 7.15 -9.20
N GLU A 130 -8.74 5.88 -8.80
CA GLU A 130 -9.98 5.25 -8.37
C GLU A 130 -9.78 4.72 -6.95
N ILE A 131 -10.67 5.10 -6.03
CA ILE A 131 -10.70 4.55 -4.67
C ILE A 131 -12.03 3.81 -4.53
N ALA A 132 -11.97 2.49 -4.33
CA ALA A 132 -13.18 1.67 -4.30
C ALA A 132 -13.03 0.45 -3.37
N PRO A 133 -14.13 -0.03 -2.76
CA PRO A 133 -14.12 -1.28 -2.00
C PRO A 133 -13.66 -2.48 -2.83
N LEU A 134 -13.06 -3.48 -2.19
CA LEU A 134 -12.53 -4.67 -2.87
C LEU A 134 -13.58 -5.41 -3.73
N ALA A 135 -14.84 -5.38 -3.33
CA ALA A 135 -15.94 -6.00 -4.06
C ALA A 135 -16.10 -5.45 -5.50
N PHE A 136 -15.72 -4.20 -5.74
CA PHE A 136 -15.82 -3.53 -7.05
C PHE A 136 -14.77 -4.04 -8.05
N MET A 137 -13.83 -4.87 -7.60
CA MET A 137 -12.84 -5.51 -8.49
C MET A 137 -13.43 -6.73 -9.23
N ARG A 138 -14.58 -7.25 -8.79
CA ARG A 138 -15.20 -8.44 -9.38
C ARG A 138 -15.53 -8.24 -10.86
N GLY A 139 -15.21 -9.24 -11.69
CA GLY A 139 -15.53 -9.23 -13.11
C GLY A 139 -14.67 -8.29 -13.97
N ARG A 140 -13.70 -7.57 -13.37
CA ARG A 140 -12.82 -6.66 -14.10
C ARG A 140 -11.57 -7.38 -14.63
N THR A 141 -10.96 -6.77 -15.63
CA THR A 141 -9.56 -7.00 -16.00
C THR A 141 -8.88 -5.64 -15.93
N LEU A 142 -7.87 -5.51 -15.08
CA LEU A 142 -7.23 -4.24 -14.74
C LEU A 142 -5.95 -4.11 -15.55
N LYS A 143 -6.03 -3.47 -16.73
CA LYS A 143 -4.90 -3.21 -17.64
C LYS A 143 -4.31 -1.82 -17.41
N ASN A 144 -3.03 -1.63 -17.74
CA ASN A 144 -2.31 -0.36 -17.62
C ASN A 144 -2.51 0.36 -16.27
N SER A 145 -2.65 -0.41 -15.19
CA SER A 145 -3.11 0.07 -13.89
C SER A 145 -2.09 -0.25 -12.80
N TYR A 146 -1.95 0.65 -11.82
CA TYR A 146 -1.26 0.37 -10.57
C TYR A 146 -2.29 0.13 -9.47
N ILE A 147 -2.43 -1.12 -9.04
CA ILE A 147 -3.44 -1.54 -8.07
C ILE A 147 -2.79 -1.68 -6.69
N ILE A 148 -3.40 -1.11 -5.67
CA ILE A 148 -2.99 -1.29 -4.28
C ILE A 148 -4.18 -1.86 -3.51
N ILE A 149 -3.98 -3.03 -2.91
CA ILE A 149 -4.92 -3.68 -2.01
C ILE A 149 -4.38 -3.49 -0.60
N ASP A 150 -4.95 -2.52 0.12
CA ASP A 150 -4.56 -2.20 1.48
C ASP A 150 -5.32 -3.03 2.50
N GLU A 151 -4.69 -3.25 3.66
CA GLU A 151 -5.26 -3.97 4.81
C GLU A 151 -5.73 -5.38 4.42
N ALA A 152 -4.93 -6.01 3.57
CA ALA A 152 -5.25 -7.26 2.92
C ALA A 152 -5.35 -8.45 3.88
N GLN A 153 -4.85 -8.33 5.12
CA GLN A 153 -5.06 -9.33 6.16
C GLN A 153 -6.55 -9.58 6.44
N ASN A 154 -7.40 -8.61 6.12
CA ASN A 154 -8.85 -8.70 6.28
C ASN A 154 -9.59 -9.18 5.03
N THR A 155 -8.88 -9.82 4.10
CA THR A 155 -9.51 -10.52 2.97
C THR A 155 -9.76 -11.98 3.31
N SER A 156 -10.79 -12.58 2.73
CA SER A 156 -10.90 -14.05 2.65
C SER A 156 -10.02 -14.61 1.53
N PRO A 157 -9.69 -15.91 1.55
CA PRO A 157 -8.98 -16.57 0.45
C PRO A 157 -9.65 -16.39 -0.90
N ILE A 158 -10.98 -16.45 -0.93
CA ILE A 158 -11.80 -16.25 -2.13
C ILE A 158 -11.63 -14.82 -2.66
N GLN A 159 -11.66 -13.82 -1.78
CA GLN A 159 -11.45 -12.42 -2.16
C GLN A 159 -10.02 -12.15 -2.65
N MET A 160 -9.02 -12.71 -1.97
CA MET A 160 -7.62 -12.60 -2.36
C MET A 160 -7.38 -13.22 -3.75
N LYS A 161 -7.83 -14.45 -3.98
CA LYS A 161 -7.77 -15.09 -5.30
C LYS A 161 -8.54 -14.30 -6.36
N MET A 162 -9.73 -13.80 -6.01
CA MET A 162 -10.54 -12.98 -6.91
C MET A 162 -9.76 -11.76 -7.39
N VAL A 163 -9.16 -10.99 -6.48
CA VAL A 163 -8.48 -9.75 -6.85
C VAL A 163 -7.17 -10.00 -7.59
N LEU A 164 -6.35 -10.97 -7.15
CA LEU A 164 -5.07 -11.30 -7.81
C LEU A 164 -5.29 -11.71 -9.27
N THR A 165 -6.38 -12.43 -9.57
CA THR A 165 -6.72 -12.85 -10.93
C THR A 165 -7.36 -11.74 -11.79
N ARG A 166 -7.48 -10.50 -11.29
CA ARG A 166 -7.91 -9.34 -12.10
C ARG A 166 -6.74 -8.63 -12.77
N LEU A 167 -5.49 -8.95 -12.42
CA LEU A 167 -4.31 -8.29 -12.97
C LEU A 167 -4.22 -8.51 -14.48
N GLY A 168 -4.20 -7.42 -15.24
CA GLY A 168 -4.06 -7.42 -16.70
C GLY A 168 -2.67 -6.96 -17.15
N GLU A 169 -2.48 -6.95 -18.46
CA GLU A 169 -1.25 -6.48 -19.10
C GLU A 169 -0.95 -5.00 -18.78
N GLY A 170 0.35 -4.67 -18.67
CA GLY A 170 0.81 -3.31 -18.37
C GLY A 170 0.52 -2.85 -16.93
N SER A 171 0.04 -3.75 -16.07
CA SER A 171 -0.36 -3.43 -14.70
C SER A 171 0.61 -3.97 -13.65
N LYS A 172 0.55 -3.38 -12.47
CA LYS A 172 1.21 -3.86 -11.26
C LYS A 172 0.22 -3.92 -10.10
N MET A 173 0.41 -4.87 -9.19
CA MET A 173 -0.40 -4.99 -7.98
C MET A 173 0.48 -5.03 -6.74
N VAL A 174 0.12 -4.22 -5.75
CA VAL A 174 0.76 -4.23 -4.44
C VAL A 174 -0.27 -4.60 -3.40
N VAL A 175 0.03 -5.61 -2.60
CA VAL A 175 -0.83 -6.09 -1.53
C VAL A 175 -0.16 -5.78 -0.20
N THR A 176 -0.76 -4.91 0.61
CA THR A 176 -0.21 -4.50 1.90
C THR A 176 -1.06 -5.02 3.04
N GLY A 177 -0.43 -5.42 4.14
CA GLY A 177 -1.17 -5.87 5.32
C GLY A 177 -0.30 -6.16 6.52
N ASP A 178 -0.94 -6.48 7.63
CA ASP A 178 -0.31 -6.89 8.88
C ASP A 178 -0.94 -8.20 9.36
N LEU A 179 -0.19 -9.30 9.30
CA LEU A 179 -0.69 -10.63 9.67
C LEU A 179 -1.05 -10.75 11.16
N THR A 180 -0.65 -9.78 12.00
CA THR A 180 -0.97 -9.74 13.43
C THR A 180 -2.29 -9.02 13.73
N GLN A 181 -2.85 -8.28 12.77
CA GLN A 181 -4.07 -7.45 12.92
C GLN A 181 -5.21 -7.97 12.04
N VAL A 182 -5.54 -9.25 12.18
CA VAL A 182 -6.66 -9.87 11.45
C VAL A 182 -7.96 -9.57 12.18
N ASP A 183 -8.81 -8.76 11.56
CA ASP A 183 -10.12 -8.32 12.07
C ASP A 183 -11.28 -9.19 11.54
N LEU A 184 -10.97 -10.34 10.93
CA LEU A 184 -11.97 -11.28 10.44
C LEU A 184 -12.70 -12.00 11.60
N PRO A 185 -13.94 -12.46 11.38
CA PRO A 185 -14.64 -13.31 12.34
C PRO A 185 -13.78 -14.50 12.81
N LYS A 186 -13.89 -14.85 14.09
CA LYS A 186 -13.12 -15.96 14.68
C LYS A 186 -13.27 -17.24 13.87
N GLY A 187 -12.15 -17.90 13.59
CA GLY A 187 -12.08 -19.14 12.81
C GLY A 187 -12.01 -18.95 11.30
N GLN A 188 -12.18 -17.72 10.78
CA GLN A 188 -12.00 -17.43 9.37
C GLN A 188 -10.51 -17.26 9.04
N GLN A 189 -10.05 -18.01 8.05
CA GLN A 189 -8.68 -17.87 7.53
C GLN A 189 -8.51 -16.56 6.76
N SER A 190 -7.41 -15.85 7.00
CA SER A 190 -7.01 -14.69 6.19
C SER A 190 -6.48 -15.13 4.83
N GLY A 191 -6.99 -14.50 3.78
CA GLY A 191 -6.54 -14.69 2.40
C GLY A 191 -5.10 -14.22 2.19
N LEU A 192 -4.64 -13.20 2.90
CA LEU A 192 -3.24 -12.77 2.88
C LEU A 192 -2.31 -13.86 3.43
N THR A 193 -2.66 -14.44 4.60
CA THR A 193 -1.88 -15.53 5.20
C THR A 193 -1.76 -16.72 4.26
N GLU A 194 -2.83 -17.08 3.56
CA GLU A 194 -2.83 -18.17 2.59
C GLU A 194 -2.00 -17.83 1.34
N ALA A 195 -2.23 -16.67 0.74
CA ALA A 195 -1.53 -16.24 -0.47
C ALA A 195 -0.02 -16.19 -0.28
N VAL A 196 0.45 -15.70 0.87
CA VAL A 196 1.88 -15.65 1.20
C VAL A 196 2.52 -17.04 1.23
N LYS A 197 1.77 -18.07 1.66
CA LYS A 197 2.27 -19.45 1.68
C LYS A 197 2.29 -20.05 0.27
N ILE A 198 1.23 -19.84 -0.51
CA ILE A 198 1.04 -20.49 -1.81
C ILE A 198 1.87 -19.84 -2.92
N LEU A 199 2.01 -18.51 -2.89
CA LEU A 199 2.61 -17.76 -4.00
C LEU A 199 4.12 -17.54 -3.85
N ASN A 200 4.72 -18.04 -2.77
CA ASN A 200 6.15 -17.94 -2.55
C ASN A 200 6.92 -18.69 -3.65
N GLY A 201 7.94 -18.03 -4.23
CA GLY A 201 8.77 -18.59 -5.30
C GLY A 201 8.21 -18.48 -6.71
N ILE A 202 7.02 -17.90 -6.91
CA ILE A 202 6.49 -17.62 -8.25
C ILE A 202 7.23 -16.42 -8.86
N LYS A 203 7.83 -16.62 -10.04
CA LYS A 203 8.51 -15.55 -10.78
C LYS A 203 7.56 -14.38 -11.07
N GLY A 204 8.00 -13.16 -10.77
CA GLY A 204 7.22 -11.93 -10.93
C GLY A 204 6.36 -11.57 -9.71
N ILE A 205 6.33 -12.43 -8.69
CA ILE A 205 5.73 -12.18 -7.38
C ILE A 205 6.85 -12.10 -6.34
N ASP A 206 6.84 -11.05 -5.53
CA ASP A 206 7.77 -10.93 -4.41
C ASP A 206 7.02 -10.69 -3.10
N ILE A 207 7.58 -11.20 -1.99
CA ILE A 207 6.97 -11.14 -0.66
C ILE A 207 8.01 -10.57 0.30
N LEU A 208 7.80 -9.32 0.71
CA LEU A 208 8.65 -8.63 1.66
C LEU A 208 8.00 -8.51 3.03
N LYS A 209 8.85 -8.50 4.05
CA LYS A 209 8.47 -8.23 5.43
C LYS A 209 9.21 -6.98 5.90
N LEU A 210 8.45 -5.97 6.31
CA LEU A 210 8.94 -4.85 7.11
C LEU A 210 8.73 -5.20 8.57
N ASP A 211 9.68 -4.84 9.42
CA ASP A 211 9.67 -5.17 10.85
C ASP A 211 9.58 -3.91 11.72
N VAL A 212 9.67 -4.07 13.03
CA VAL A 212 9.62 -2.98 14.02
C VAL A 212 10.71 -1.92 13.74
N VAL A 213 11.87 -2.33 13.22
CA VAL A 213 12.95 -1.41 12.83
C VAL A 213 12.60 -0.49 11.66
N ASP A 214 11.59 -0.87 10.85
CA ASP A 214 11.10 -0.07 9.73
C ASP A 214 10.02 0.95 10.15
N ILE A 215 9.60 0.92 11.42
CA ILE A 215 8.60 1.86 11.92
C ILE A 215 9.23 3.25 12.05
N VAL A 216 8.82 4.16 11.17
CA VAL A 216 9.24 5.56 11.23
C VAL A 216 8.12 6.41 11.81
N ARG A 217 8.25 6.73 13.10
CA ARG A 217 7.33 7.61 13.82
C ARG A 217 8.08 8.82 14.37
N HIS A 218 7.33 9.86 14.71
CA HIS A 218 7.89 11.00 15.42
C HIS A 218 8.51 10.55 16.74
N SER A 219 9.66 11.14 17.12
CA SER A 219 10.42 10.73 18.31
C SER A 219 9.58 10.76 19.60
N ILE A 220 8.64 11.70 19.69
CA ILE A 220 7.70 11.78 20.82
C ILE A 220 6.76 10.56 20.91
N VAL A 221 6.28 10.04 19.78
CA VAL A 221 5.36 8.89 19.75
C VAL A 221 6.08 7.65 20.27
N SER A 222 7.34 7.45 19.87
CA SER A 222 8.16 6.36 20.40
C SER A 222 8.39 6.48 21.91
N LYS A 223 8.58 7.71 22.44
CA LYS A 223 8.70 7.95 23.89
C LYS A 223 7.40 7.66 24.63
N ILE A 224 6.26 8.05 24.06
CA ILE A 224 4.92 7.77 24.62
C ILE A 224 4.70 6.26 24.71
N ILE A 225 4.94 5.51 23.63
CA ILE A 225 4.74 4.05 23.61
C ILE A 225 5.61 3.38 24.69
N LYS A 226 6.90 3.74 24.77
CA LYS A 226 7.81 3.21 25.81
C LYS A 226 7.39 3.55 27.24
N ALA A 227 6.65 4.64 27.44
CA ALA A 227 6.12 4.99 28.75
C ALA A 227 4.94 4.09 29.13
N TYR A 228 4.08 3.74 28.16
CA TYR A 228 2.96 2.81 28.35
C TYR A 228 3.40 1.34 28.50
N GLU A 229 4.49 0.93 27.85
CA GLU A 229 5.05 -0.45 27.99
C GLU A 229 5.62 -0.75 29.39
N LYS A 230 5.74 0.26 30.26
CA LYS A 230 6.22 0.11 31.64
C LYS A 230 5.09 -0.05 32.67
N LEU A 231 3.83 -0.01 32.22
CA LEU A 231 2.64 -0.31 33.01
C LEU A 231 2.27 -1.79 32.84
#